data_AF-K0S1B3-F1
#
_entry.id   AF-K0S1B3-F1
#
_cell.length_a   1.000
_cell.length_b   1.000
_cell.length_c   1.000
_cell.angle_alpha   90.00
_cell.angle_beta   90.00
_cell.angle_gamma   90.00
#
_symmetry.space_group_name_H-M   'P 1'
#
loop_
_entity.id
_entity.type
_entity.pdbx_description
1 polymer ?
#
loop_
_entity_poly.entity_id
_entity_poly.type
_entity_poly.pdbx_seq_one_letter_code
_entity_poly.pdbx_strand_id
1 'polypeptide(L)'
;MEVPRKRAKMCPDDDTADGGAAASTAARQIAELRAELAKCKREHEQVVRDLNRRHAQMVRDQNRAIEWALTVKSIPRDHWLEKGHTVEYAGEMERLLDKFKGIIKELRTGTVGDRIEVWFYLRDEEGREVAADHDETLMPYWKGFANALVYWSEYHANDRTLQILIDRIATPDDVLD
;
A
#
# COMPACT_ATOMS: atom_id res chain seq x y z
N MET A 1 19.13 94.69 -36.07
CA MET A 1 19.65 93.39 -36.50
C MET A 1 20.36 92.74 -35.33
N GLU A 2 19.96 91.51 -35.06
CA GLU A 2 20.43 90.55 -34.05
C GLU A 2 21.97 90.41 -34.06
N VAL A 3 22.68 89.97 -33.00
CA VAL A 3 22.54 88.67 -32.33
C VAL A 3 23.11 88.72 -30.91
N PRO A 4 22.42 88.19 -29.87
CA PRO A 4 23.01 87.91 -28.57
C PRO A 4 23.69 86.52 -28.56
N ARG A 5 24.97 86.48 -28.16
CA ARG A 5 25.74 85.24 -27.98
C ARG A 5 25.31 84.55 -26.68
N LYS A 6 24.77 83.33 -26.83
CA LYS A 6 24.32 82.42 -25.77
C LYS A 6 25.45 82.11 -24.78
N ARG A 7 25.19 82.31 -23.48
CA ARG A 7 25.98 81.75 -22.38
C ARG A 7 25.54 80.33 -22.09
N ALA A 8 26.53 79.52 -21.73
CA ALA A 8 26.46 78.09 -21.46
C ALA A 8 25.45 77.73 -20.37
N LYS A 9 24.77 76.60 -20.58
CA LYS A 9 24.17 75.80 -19.51
C LYS A 9 24.62 74.36 -19.74
N MET A 10 25.56 73.92 -18.91
CA MET A 10 25.87 72.51 -18.70
C MET A 10 24.56 71.80 -18.36
N CYS A 11 24.22 70.77 -19.13
CA CYS A 11 23.38 69.69 -18.60
C CYS A 11 24.29 68.80 -17.75
N PRO A 12 23.88 68.42 -16.53
CA PRO A 12 24.59 67.41 -15.76
C PRO A 12 24.45 66.05 -16.45
N ASP A 13 25.53 65.27 -16.41
CA ASP A 13 25.49 63.82 -16.45
C ASP A 13 24.45 63.31 -15.42
N ASP A 14 23.45 62.57 -15.90
CA ASP A 14 22.50 61.71 -15.16
C ASP A 14 21.72 61.00 -16.29
N ASP A 15 21.61 59.68 -16.45
CA ASP A 15 21.95 58.52 -15.67
C ASP A 15 21.99 57.35 -16.68
N THR A 16 23.17 56.80 -16.98
CA THR A 16 23.22 55.48 -17.65
C THR A 16 24.28 54.59 -17.02
N ALA A 17 24.33 54.58 -15.69
CA ALA A 17 25.07 53.58 -14.91
C ALA A 17 24.16 52.53 -14.25
N ASP A 18 22.84 52.70 -14.29
CA ASP A 18 21.89 51.79 -13.64
C ASP A 18 21.59 50.51 -14.45
N GLY A 19 21.73 50.57 -15.78
CA GLY A 19 21.46 49.42 -16.66
C GLY A 19 22.41 48.23 -16.46
N GLY A 20 23.66 48.46 -16.06
CA GLY A 20 24.66 47.40 -15.84
C GLY A 20 24.45 46.62 -14.54
N ALA A 21 24.10 47.32 -13.46
CA ALA A 21 23.81 46.71 -12.17
C ALA A 21 22.46 45.96 -12.17
N ALA A 22 21.44 46.55 -12.83
CA ALA A 22 20.15 45.89 -13.03
C ALA A 22 20.27 44.65 -13.93
N ALA A 23 21.03 44.72 -15.04
CA ALA A 23 21.27 43.56 -15.90
C ALA A 23 22.08 42.45 -15.21
N SER A 24 23.07 42.80 -14.40
CA SER A 24 23.83 41.87 -13.54
C SER A 24 22.94 41.15 -12.53
N THR A 25 22.06 41.90 -11.86
CA THR A 25 21.10 41.36 -10.89
C THR A 25 20.09 40.43 -11.56
N ALA A 26 19.55 40.82 -12.72
CA ALA A 26 18.64 40.00 -13.51
C ALA A 26 19.32 38.70 -13.99
N ALA A 27 20.57 38.77 -14.45
CA ALA A 27 21.33 37.59 -14.88
C ALA A 27 21.55 36.60 -13.73
N ARG A 28 21.83 37.10 -12.52
CA ARG A 28 21.95 36.27 -11.31
C ARG A 28 20.62 35.59 -10.96
N GLN A 29 19.51 36.33 -10.97
CA GLN A 29 18.18 35.78 -10.72
C GLN A 29 17.78 34.71 -11.75
N ILE A 30 18.10 34.93 -13.03
CA ILE A 30 17.86 33.95 -14.09
C ILE A 30 18.69 32.69 -13.86
N ALA A 31 19.96 32.82 -13.45
CA ALA A 31 20.82 31.68 -13.16
C ALA A 31 20.29 30.87 -11.95
N GLU A 32 19.84 31.55 -10.91
CA GLU A 32 19.24 30.94 -9.71
C GLU A 32 17.94 30.19 -10.04
N LEU A 33 17.02 30.82 -10.78
CA LEU A 33 15.79 30.17 -11.24
C LEU A 33 16.06 28.95 -12.11
N ARG A 34 17.08 29.00 -12.98
CA ARG A 34 17.49 27.83 -13.79
C ARG A 34 18.05 26.70 -12.92
N ALA A 35 18.81 27.03 -11.88
CA ALA A 35 19.35 26.03 -10.96
C ALA A 35 18.25 25.35 -10.14
N GLU A 36 17.31 26.12 -9.60
CA GLU A 36 16.15 25.60 -8.88
C GLU A 36 15.23 24.77 -9.78
N LEU A 37 14.99 25.20 -11.03
CA LEU A 37 14.23 24.42 -12.00
C LEU A 37 14.92 23.09 -12.34
N ALA A 38 16.25 23.08 -12.48
CA ALA A 38 17.01 21.85 -12.69
C ALA A 38 16.99 20.92 -11.46
N LYS A 39 17.00 21.47 -10.26
CA LYS A 39 16.84 20.72 -9.01
C LYS A 39 15.44 20.10 -8.92
N CYS A 40 14.39 20.90 -9.11
CA CYS A 40 13.00 20.45 -9.10
C CYS A 40 12.75 19.34 -10.14
N LYS A 41 13.29 19.48 -11.37
CA LYS A 41 13.20 18.42 -12.39
C LYS A 41 13.83 17.11 -11.93
N ARG A 42 15.02 17.14 -11.32
CA ARG A 42 15.70 15.94 -10.82
C ARG A 42 14.91 15.28 -9.69
N GLU A 43 14.37 16.07 -8.77
CA GLU A 43 13.53 15.57 -7.68
C GLU A 43 12.25 14.94 -8.23
N HIS A 44 11.60 15.58 -9.19
CA HIS A 44 10.42 15.03 -9.86
C HIS A 44 10.73 13.70 -10.57
N GLU A 45 11.81 13.65 -11.35
CA GLU A 45 12.26 12.40 -12.00
C GLU A 45 12.58 11.30 -11.00
N GLN A 46 13.10 11.63 -9.83
CA GLN A 46 13.32 10.67 -8.75
C GLN A 46 11.99 10.14 -8.20
N VAL A 47 11.06 11.03 -7.86
CA VAL A 47 9.73 10.64 -7.37
C VAL A 47 8.97 9.78 -8.37
N VAL A 48 9.01 10.13 -9.66
CA VAL A 48 8.38 9.34 -10.73
C VAL A 48 9.00 7.95 -10.83
N ARG A 49 10.33 7.82 -10.73
CA ARG A 49 11.01 6.52 -10.73
C ARG A 49 10.62 5.68 -9.52
N ASP A 50 10.58 6.28 -8.34
CA ASP A 50 10.22 5.59 -7.10
C ASP A 50 8.75 5.13 -7.12
N LEU A 51 7.84 5.97 -7.62
CA LEU A 51 6.43 5.63 -7.78
C LEU A 51 6.25 4.47 -8.77
N ASN A 52 6.93 4.52 -9.92
CA ASN A 52 6.89 3.44 -10.90
C ASN A 52 7.42 2.12 -10.32
N ARG A 53 8.47 2.17 -9.50
CA ARG A 53 9.01 0.98 -8.83
C ARG A 53 8.00 0.39 -7.84
N ARG A 54 7.37 1.22 -7.01
CA ARG A 54 6.34 0.78 -6.05
C ARG A 54 5.14 0.19 -6.76
N HIS A 55 4.63 0.85 -7.80
CA HIS A 55 3.51 0.36 -8.60
C HIS A 55 3.82 -0.99 -9.24
N ALA A 56 5.02 -1.16 -9.82
CA ALA A 56 5.43 -2.44 -10.40
C ALA A 56 5.54 -3.56 -9.34
N GLN A 57 5.99 -3.25 -8.13
CA GLN A 57 6.03 -4.21 -7.02
C GLN A 57 4.63 -4.62 -6.58
N MET A 58 3.76 -3.63 -6.37
CA MET A 58 2.35 -3.81 -6.02
C MET A 58 1.64 -4.76 -7.00
N VAL A 59 1.77 -4.52 -8.31
CA VAL A 59 1.17 -5.37 -9.35
C VAL A 59 1.73 -6.81 -9.31
N ARG A 60 3.03 -7.00 -9.08
CA ARG A 60 3.62 -8.34 -8.95
C ARG A 60 3.06 -9.09 -7.75
N ASP A 61 2.94 -8.44 -6.60
CA ASP A 61 2.45 -9.06 -5.37
C ASP A 61 0.95 -9.39 -5.44
N GLN A 62 0.17 -8.58 -6.16
CA GLN A 62 -1.22 -8.88 -6.52
C GLN A 62 -1.31 -10.11 -7.41
N ASN A 63 -0.53 -10.18 -8.49
CA ASN A 63 -0.55 -11.34 -9.40
C ASN A 63 -0.16 -12.62 -8.67
N ARG A 64 0.90 -12.57 -7.84
CA ARG A 64 1.32 -13.70 -7.00
C ARG A 64 0.21 -14.18 -6.06
N ALA A 65 -0.66 -13.28 -5.62
CA ALA A 65 -1.82 -13.64 -4.81
C ALA A 65 -2.85 -14.43 -5.57
N ILE A 66 -3.17 -13.95 -6.76
CA ILE A 66 -4.20 -14.52 -7.61
C ILE A 66 -3.74 -15.92 -7.99
N GLU A 67 -2.47 -16.06 -8.39
CA GLU A 67 -1.83 -17.35 -8.60
C GLU A 67 -1.91 -18.24 -7.36
N TRP A 68 -1.56 -17.74 -6.17
CA TRP A 68 -1.67 -18.52 -4.93
C TRP A 68 -3.11 -18.98 -4.66
N ALA A 69 -4.10 -18.10 -4.77
CA ALA A 69 -5.49 -18.45 -4.50
C ALA A 69 -6.06 -19.46 -5.50
N LEU A 70 -5.56 -19.47 -6.75
CA LEU A 70 -5.92 -20.43 -7.78
C LEU A 70 -5.18 -21.77 -7.65
N THR A 71 -3.97 -21.77 -7.08
CA THR A 71 -3.08 -22.95 -7.04
C THR A 71 -2.95 -23.59 -5.67
N VAL A 72 -3.36 -22.91 -4.59
CA VAL A 72 -3.35 -23.47 -3.25
C VAL A 72 -4.19 -24.74 -3.25
N LYS A 73 -3.56 -25.86 -2.87
CA LYS A 73 -4.23 -27.14 -2.83
C LYS A 73 -5.35 -27.06 -1.80
N SER A 74 -6.57 -27.34 -2.25
CA SER A 74 -7.67 -27.53 -1.31
C SER A 74 -7.36 -28.73 -0.44
N ILE A 75 -7.60 -28.59 0.87
CA ILE A 75 -7.60 -29.73 1.78
C ILE A 75 -8.86 -30.53 1.45
N PRO A 76 -8.74 -31.81 1.03
CA PRO A 76 -9.90 -32.60 0.66
C PRO A 76 -10.76 -32.87 1.89
N ARG A 77 -12.08 -32.98 1.69
CA ARG A 77 -13.03 -33.30 2.75
C ARG A 77 -12.63 -34.54 3.55
N ASP A 78 -12.16 -35.56 2.84
CA ASP A 78 -11.76 -36.86 3.39
C ASP A 78 -10.66 -36.74 4.44
N HIS A 79 -9.78 -35.72 4.35
CA HIS A 79 -8.77 -35.45 5.37
C HIS A 79 -9.37 -35.28 6.76
N TRP A 80 -10.49 -34.55 6.86
CA TRP A 80 -11.16 -34.32 8.14
C TRP A 80 -11.91 -35.57 8.62
N LEU A 81 -12.48 -36.34 7.68
CA LEU A 81 -13.19 -37.58 8.00
C LEU A 81 -12.22 -38.68 8.48
N GLU A 82 -11.06 -38.81 7.84
CA GLU A 82 -9.98 -39.73 8.22
C GLU A 82 -9.40 -39.42 9.60
N LYS A 83 -9.45 -38.13 10.01
CA LYS A 83 -9.12 -37.69 11.37
C LYS A 83 -10.20 -37.99 12.41
N GLY A 84 -11.34 -38.54 12.00
CA GLY A 84 -12.45 -38.89 12.88
C GLY A 84 -13.46 -37.77 13.10
N HIS A 85 -13.39 -36.67 12.35
CA HIS A 85 -14.40 -35.61 12.43
C HIS A 85 -15.67 -35.98 11.67
N THR A 86 -16.77 -35.29 12.02
CA THR A 86 -18.07 -35.49 11.37
C THR A 86 -18.11 -34.89 9.96
N VAL A 87 -19.12 -35.30 9.20
CA VAL A 87 -19.39 -34.77 7.86
C VAL A 87 -19.69 -33.27 7.91
N GLU A 88 -20.36 -32.82 8.97
CA GLU A 88 -20.68 -31.41 9.25
C GLU A 88 -19.41 -30.62 9.53
N TYR A 89 -18.53 -31.12 10.41
CA TYR A 89 -17.24 -30.49 10.70
C TYR A 89 -16.41 -30.33 9.42
N ALA A 90 -16.30 -31.39 8.62
CA ALA A 90 -15.57 -31.34 7.35
C ALA A 90 -16.14 -30.27 6.39
N GLY A 91 -17.47 -30.11 6.37
CA GLY A 91 -18.13 -29.07 5.58
C GLY A 91 -17.87 -27.65 6.09
N GLU A 92 -17.83 -27.45 7.41
CA GLU A 92 -17.43 -26.15 7.99
C GLU A 92 -15.96 -25.83 7.72
N MET A 93 -15.08 -26.84 7.68
CA MET A 93 -13.68 -26.63 7.32
C MET A 93 -13.55 -26.17 5.87
N GLU A 94 -14.30 -26.76 4.93
CA GLU A 94 -14.35 -26.27 3.54
C GLU A 94 -14.79 -24.79 3.47
N ARG A 95 -15.83 -24.42 4.23
CA ARG A 95 -16.32 -23.03 4.30
C ARG A 95 -15.27 -22.08 4.88
N LEU A 96 -14.56 -22.49 5.94
CA LEU A 96 -13.47 -21.72 6.52
C LEU A 96 -12.34 -21.48 5.50
N LEU A 97 -11.94 -22.51 4.76
CA LEU A 97 -10.89 -22.39 3.74
C LEU A 97 -11.30 -21.45 2.59
N ASP A 98 -12.56 -21.51 2.16
CA ASP A 98 -13.07 -20.59 1.14
C ASP A 98 -13.20 -19.16 1.67
N LYS A 99 -13.54 -18.99 2.95
CA LYS A 99 -13.53 -17.68 3.63
C LYS A 99 -12.11 -17.09 3.64
N PHE A 100 -11.09 -17.90 3.94
CA PHE A 100 -9.69 -17.46 3.84
C PHE A 100 -9.33 -16.95 2.44
N LYS A 101 -9.67 -17.72 1.40
CA LYS A 101 -9.41 -17.31 0.01
C LYS A 101 -10.09 -15.98 -0.32
N GLY A 102 -11.34 -15.82 0.08
CA GLY A 102 -12.12 -14.58 -0.10
C GLY A 102 -11.48 -13.38 0.58
N ILE A 103 -11.15 -13.51 1.87
CA ILE A 103 -10.51 -12.45 2.66
C ILE A 103 -9.14 -12.06 2.07
N ILE A 104 -8.31 -13.04 1.71
CA ILE A 104 -6.99 -12.79 1.13
C ILE A 104 -7.11 -12.00 -0.17
N LYS A 105 -8.11 -12.34 -1.00
CA LYS A 105 -8.41 -11.59 -2.22
C LYS A 105 -8.80 -10.15 -1.89
N GLU A 106 -9.77 -9.95 -1.00
CA GLU A 106 -10.27 -8.62 -0.61
C GLU A 106 -9.17 -7.72 -0.03
N LEU A 107 -8.30 -8.27 0.82
CA LEU A 107 -7.14 -7.58 1.37
C LEU A 107 -6.21 -7.07 0.27
N ARG A 108 -5.93 -7.88 -0.75
CA ARG A 108 -4.97 -7.49 -1.79
C ARG A 108 -5.57 -6.61 -2.88
N THR A 109 -6.87 -6.68 -3.10
CA THR A 109 -7.59 -5.74 -3.97
C THR A 109 -7.97 -4.45 -3.26
N GLY A 110 -7.81 -4.37 -1.94
CA GLY A 110 -8.17 -3.19 -1.15
C GLY A 110 -9.67 -2.98 -1.02
N THR A 111 -10.47 -4.03 -1.27
CA THR A 111 -11.93 -4.00 -1.25
C THR A 111 -12.52 -4.48 0.06
N VAL A 112 -11.67 -4.87 1.01
CA VAL A 112 -12.09 -5.23 2.36
C VAL A 112 -12.71 -4.02 3.07
N GLY A 113 -13.75 -4.26 3.86
CA GLY A 113 -14.30 -3.24 4.75
C GLY A 113 -13.40 -2.99 5.96
N ASP A 114 -13.94 -2.34 6.99
CA ASP A 114 -13.18 -1.97 8.19
C ASP A 114 -12.98 -3.14 9.16
N ARG A 115 -13.64 -4.28 8.92
CA ARG A 115 -13.60 -5.47 9.78
C ARG A 115 -13.49 -6.75 8.96
N ILE A 116 -12.59 -7.63 9.38
CA ILE A 116 -12.46 -9.01 8.93
C ILE A 116 -12.85 -9.95 10.06
N GLU A 117 -13.61 -10.97 9.71
CA GLU A 117 -14.00 -12.04 10.62
C GLU A 117 -13.57 -13.39 10.02
N VAL A 118 -12.71 -14.10 10.75
CA VAL A 118 -12.32 -15.49 10.51
C VAL A 118 -12.90 -16.31 11.65
N TRP A 119 -14.00 -17.00 11.38
CA TRP A 119 -14.73 -17.76 12.40
C TRP A 119 -15.18 -19.11 11.83
N PHE A 120 -14.95 -20.17 12.60
CA PHE A 120 -15.52 -21.50 12.40
C PHE A 120 -16.87 -21.66 13.09
N TYR A 121 -17.93 -21.91 12.31
CA TYR A 121 -19.31 -21.98 12.80
C TYR A 121 -19.78 -23.44 12.92
N LEU A 122 -19.43 -24.11 14.01
CA LEU A 122 -19.96 -25.43 14.33
C LEU A 122 -20.48 -25.50 15.75
N ARG A 123 -21.60 -26.18 15.94
CA ARG A 123 -22.15 -26.53 17.25
C ARG A 123 -22.31 -28.03 17.37
N ASP A 124 -22.05 -28.56 18.56
CA ASP A 124 -22.30 -29.97 18.88
C ASP A 124 -23.80 -30.23 19.12
N GLU A 125 -24.15 -31.48 19.43
CA GLU A 125 -25.54 -31.91 19.67
C GLU A 125 -26.17 -31.19 20.88
N GLU A 126 -25.37 -30.79 21.86
CA GLU A 126 -25.80 -29.98 23.02
C GLU A 126 -25.83 -28.46 22.72
N GLY A 127 -25.53 -28.05 21.49
CA GLY A 127 -25.52 -26.66 21.05
C GLY A 127 -24.31 -25.86 21.53
N ARG A 128 -23.27 -26.51 22.06
CA ARG A 128 -22.02 -25.86 22.46
C ARG A 128 -21.17 -25.58 21.23
N GLU A 129 -20.48 -24.46 21.25
CA GLU A 129 -19.62 -24.04 20.14
C GLU A 129 -18.36 -24.91 20.08
N VAL A 130 -18.10 -25.46 18.90
CA VAL A 130 -16.94 -26.29 18.60
C VAL A 130 -15.87 -25.42 17.95
N ALA A 131 -14.61 -25.60 18.36
CA ALA A 131 -13.48 -24.94 17.72
C ALA A 131 -12.97 -25.79 16.54
N ALA A 132 -12.47 -25.13 15.50
CA ALA A 132 -11.65 -25.81 14.51
C ALA A 132 -10.32 -26.22 15.14
N ASP A 133 -9.98 -27.49 15.02
CA ASP A 133 -8.70 -28.02 15.46
C ASP A 133 -7.54 -27.37 14.68
N HIS A 134 -6.41 -27.22 15.37
CA HIS A 134 -5.16 -26.86 14.70
C HIS A 134 -4.73 -28.00 13.77
N ASP A 135 -4.26 -27.63 12.59
CA ASP A 135 -3.75 -28.58 11.60
C ASP A 135 -2.67 -27.91 10.74
N GLU A 136 -1.52 -28.56 10.62
CA GLU A 136 -0.39 -28.08 9.81
C GLU A 136 -0.76 -27.87 8.33
N THR A 137 -1.76 -28.59 7.82
CA THR A 137 -2.29 -28.40 6.48
C THR A 137 -2.96 -27.04 6.28
N LEU A 138 -3.36 -26.34 7.35
CA LEU A 138 -3.89 -24.97 7.32
C LEU A 138 -2.80 -23.91 7.17
N MET A 139 -1.53 -24.24 7.44
CA MET A 139 -0.43 -23.26 7.43
C MET A 139 -0.28 -22.46 6.13
N PRO A 140 -0.48 -23.02 4.93
CA PRO A 140 -0.48 -22.23 3.70
C PRO A 140 -1.53 -21.11 3.71
N TYR A 141 -2.71 -21.34 4.28
CA TYR A 141 -3.78 -20.35 4.37
C TYR A 141 -3.45 -19.26 5.38
N TRP A 142 -2.95 -19.63 6.56
CA TRP A 142 -2.49 -18.67 7.57
C TRP A 142 -1.36 -17.77 7.06
N LYS A 143 -0.35 -18.36 6.39
CA LYS A 143 0.74 -17.59 5.75
C LYS A 143 0.20 -16.69 4.65
N GLY A 144 -0.75 -17.18 3.85
CA GLY A 144 -1.43 -16.39 2.83
C GLY A 144 -2.15 -15.17 3.41
N PHE A 145 -2.86 -15.36 4.53
CA PHE A 145 -3.57 -14.32 5.26
C PHE A 145 -2.63 -13.28 5.87
N ALA A 146 -1.60 -13.71 6.60
CA ALA A 146 -0.60 -12.81 7.18
C ALA A 146 0.08 -11.94 6.11
N ASN A 147 0.49 -12.54 4.99
CA ASN A 147 1.08 -11.80 3.87
C ASN A 147 0.10 -10.80 3.25
N ALA A 148 -1.19 -11.15 3.16
CA ALA A 148 -2.21 -10.26 2.64
C ALA A 148 -2.48 -9.07 3.58
N LEU A 149 -2.40 -9.27 4.91
CA LEU A 149 -2.51 -8.19 5.90
C LEU A 149 -1.36 -7.19 5.80
N VAL A 150 -0.11 -7.68 5.71
CA VAL A 150 1.06 -6.82 5.50
C VAL A 150 0.89 -6.00 4.22
N TYR A 151 0.55 -6.67 3.13
CA TYR A 151 0.29 -6.00 1.84
C TYR A 151 -0.81 -4.93 1.95
N TRP A 152 -1.95 -5.25 2.57
CA TRP A 152 -3.02 -4.28 2.76
C TRP A 152 -2.55 -3.07 3.57
N SER A 153 -1.76 -3.29 4.63
CA SER A 153 -1.24 -2.21 5.47
C SER A 153 -0.31 -1.26 4.69
N GLU A 154 0.49 -1.79 3.77
CA GLU A 154 1.44 -1.01 2.98
C GLU A 154 0.78 -0.23 1.84
N TYR A 155 -0.24 -0.81 1.20
CA TYR A 155 -0.77 -0.29 -0.08
C TYR A 155 -2.21 0.24 -0.01
N HIS A 156 -3.00 -0.16 1.00
CA HIS A 156 -4.44 0.10 1.05
C HIS A 156 -4.94 0.76 2.32
N ALA A 157 -4.17 0.72 3.42
CA ALA A 157 -4.58 1.30 4.69
C ALA A 157 -4.98 2.77 4.54
N ASN A 158 -4.14 3.61 3.92
CA ASN A 158 -4.39 5.05 3.76
C ASN A 158 -4.84 5.69 5.09
N ASP A 159 -4.05 5.50 6.15
CA ASP A 159 -4.32 5.91 7.54
C ASP A 159 -5.56 5.26 8.20
N ARG A 160 -6.18 4.27 7.56
CA ARG A 160 -7.26 3.47 8.16
C ARG A 160 -6.72 2.30 8.98
N THR A 161 -7.47 1.95 10.01
CA THR A 161 -7.26 0.73 10.79
C THR A 161 -8.20 -0.37 10.33
N LEU A 162 -7.73 -1.62 10.42
CA LEU A 162 -8.52 -2.80 10.10
C LEU A 162 -8.71 -3.63 11.37
N GLN A 163 -9.97 -3.87 11.74
CA GLN A 163 -10.29 -4.78 12.84
C GLN A 163 -10.22 -6.23 12.36
N ILE A 164 -9.55 -7.09 13.10
CA ILE A 164 -9.44 -8.52 12.80
C ILE A 164 -10.00 -9.30 13.99
N LEU A 165 -11.04 -10.08 13.74
CA LEU A 165 -11.57 -11.06 14.69
C LEU A 165 -11.25 -12.47 14.18
N ILE A 166 -10.54 -13.23 14.99
CA ILE A 166 -10.29 -14.66 14.78
C ILE A 166 -10.91 -15.37 15.97
N ASP A 167 -11.90 -16.23 15.74
CA ASP A 167 -12.66 -16.89 16.79
C ASP A 167 -12.92 -18.36 16.48
N ARG A 168 -13.02 -19.18 17.54
CA ARG A 168 -13.28 -20.63 17.51
C ARG A 168 -12.29 -21.40 16.63
N ILE A 169 -11.02 -21.06 16.72
CA ILE A 169 -9.92 -21.78 16.09
C ILE A 169 -8.89 -22.07 17.17
N ALA A 170 -8.55 -23.35 17.34
CA ALA A 170 -7.53 -23.78 18.29
C ALA A 170 -6.14 -23.30 17.85
N THR A 171 -5.34 -22.83 18.79
CA THR A 171 -3.91 -22.59 18.59
C THR A 171 -3.14 -23.89 18.78
N PRO A 172 -1.93 -24.02 18.19
CA PRO A 172 -1.04 -25.12 18.55
C PRO A 172 -0.81 -25.14 20.07
N ASP A 173 -0.73 -26.34 20.65
CA ASP A 173 -0.51 -26.53 22.09
C ASP A 173 0.77 -25.81 22.57
N ASP A 174 1.80 -25.77 21.72
CA ASP A 174 3.10 -25.12 21.97
C ASP A 174 3.04 -23.59 22.19
N VAL A 175 1.88 -22.95 22.00
CA VAL A 175 1.68 -21.50 22.16
C VAL A 175 1.16 -21.15 23.57
N LEU A 176 0.79 -22.15 24.38
CA LEU A 176 0.19 -21.96 25.70
C LEU A 176 1.14 -22.21 26.88
N ASP A 177 2.42 -22.53 26.61
CA ASP A 177 3.48 -22.71 27.62
C ASP A 177 4.30 -21.43 27.88
#